data_AF-A0A924UW36-F1
#
_entry.id   AF-A0A924UW36-F1
#
_cell.length_a   1.000
_cell.length_b   1.000
_cell.length_c   1.000
_cell.angle_alpha   90.00
_cell.angle_beta   90.00
_cell.angle_gamma   90.00
#
_symmetry.space_group_name_H-M   'P 1'
#
loop_
_entity.id
_entity.type
_entity.pdbx_description
1 polymer ?
#
loop_
_entity_poly.entity_id
_entity_poly.type
_entity_poly.pdbx_seq_one_letter_code
_entity_poly.pdbx_strand_id
1 'polypeptide(L)' 'MSKQISTITFFRYASFSDKAWGFGMMQFANKDLKKVNGLTFYRLMGSGKGRGFNPMPDWSVYCLLQVWESEAAA' A
#
# COMPACT_ATOMS: atom_id res chain seq x y z
N MET A 1 -13.34 11.99 -20.76
CA MET A 1 -12.44 11.56 -19.66
C MET A 1 -12.28 10.05 -19.74
N SER A 2 -11.06 9.51 -19.70
CA SER A 2 -10.87 8.06 -19.60
C SER A 2 -11.26 7.58 -18.20
N LYS A 3 -11.84 6.37 -18.10
CA LYS A 3 -12.21 5.76 -16.81
C LYS A 3 -10.94 5.17 -16.17
N GLN A 4 -10.63 5.57 -14.94
CA GLN A 4 -9.55 4.98 -14.13
C GLN A 4 -10.15 4.13 -13.01
N ILE A 5 -9.40 3.13 -12.56
CA ILE A 5 -9.79 2.29 -11.41
C ILE A 5 -8.81 2.55 -10.27
N SER A 6 -9.33 2.75 -9.06
CA SER A 6 -8.52 2.92 -7.86
C SER A 6 -8.76 1.76 -6.91
N THR A 7 -7.68 1.10 -6.49
CA THR A 7 -7.73 0.03 -5.48
C THR A 7 -7.00 0.46 -4.22
N ILE A 8 -7.54 0.05 -3.07
CA ILE A 8 -6.91 0.27 -1.78
C ILE A 8 -6.86 -1.06 -1.03
N THR A 9 -5.65 -1.50 -0.68
CA THR A 9 -5.43 -2.79 -0.02
C THR A 9 -4.79 -2.57 1.35
N PHE A 10 -5.35 -3.22 2.37
CA PHE A 10 -4.82 -3.18 3.73
C PHE A 10 -4.15 -4.51 4.07
N PHE A 11 -2.89 -4.45 4.46
CA PHE A 11 -2.12 -5.59 4.94
C PHE A 11 -2.03 -5.55 6.46
N ARG A 12 -2.31 -6.68 7.12
CA ARG A 12 -2.22 -6.82 8.57
C ARG A 12 -1.23 -7.92 8.93
N TYR A 13 -0.22 -7.57 9.71
CA TYR A 13 0.85 -8.47 10.13
C TYR A 13 0.76 -8.78 11.62
N ALA A 14 0.74 -10.07 11.96
CA ALA A 14 0.60 -10.53 13.34
C ALA A 14 1.96 -10.68 14.04
N SER A 15 2.91 -11.35 13.37
CA SER A 15 4.22 -11.68 13.95
C SER A 15 5.21 -10.51 13.90
N PHE A 16 6.26 -10.56 14.72
CA PHE A 16 7.31 -9.53 14.71
C PHE A 16 8.10 -9.53 13.39
N SER A 17 8.40 -10.71 12.85
CA SER A 17 9.11 -10.84 11.57
C SER A 17 8.31 -10.27 10.41
N ASP A 18 7.00 -10.50 10.36
CA ASP A 18 6.15 -9.99 9.27
C ASP A 18 6.00 -8.47 9.34
N LYS A 19 5.96 -7.91 10.55
CA LYS A 19 5.95 -6.43 10.74
C LYS A 19 7.25 -5.81 10.25
N ALA A 20 8.40 -6.39 10.59
CA ALA A 20 9.69 -5.94 10.10
C ALA A 20 9.78 -6.06 8.57
N TRP A 21 9.26 -7.15 7.99
CA TRP A 21 9.16 -7.32 6.54
C TRP A 21 8.26 -6.26 5.89
N GLY A 22 7.06 -6.04 6.44
CA GLY A 22 6.13 -5.01 5.97
C GLY A 22 6.75 -3.61 5.97
N PHE A 23 7.50 -3.27 7.02
CA PHE A 23 8.27 -2.02 7.06
C PHE A 23 9.34 -1.96 5.97
N GLY A 24 10.10 -3.04 5.75
CA GLY A 24 11.06 -3.11 4.65
C GLY A 24 10.40 -2.89 3.28
N MET A 25 9.22 -3.47 3.07
CA MET A 25 8.48 -3.33 1.82
C MET A 25 8.03 -1.89 1.53
N MET A 26 7.89 -1.03 2.53
CA MET A 26 7.65 0.42 2.31
C MET A 26 8.72 1.07 1.43
N GLN A 27 9.95 0.56 1.47
CA GLN A 27 11.04 1.00 0.60
C GLN A 27 11.20 0.09 -0.63
N PHE A 28 11.30 -1.22 -0.42
CA PHE A 28 11.72 -2.14 -1.48
C PHE A 28 10.64 -2.42 -2.53
N ALA A 29 9.35 -2.36 -2.17
CA ALA A 29 8.25 -2.63 -3.11
C ALA A 29 8.18 -1.63 -4.27
N ASN A 30 8.73 -0.41 -4.10
CA ASN A 30 8.77 0.60 -5.15
C ASN A 30 9.45 0.11 -6.44
N LYS A 31 10.46 -0.76 -6.32
CA LYS A 31 11.20 -1.29 -7.48
C LYS A 31 10.30 -2.12 -8.38
N ASP A 32 9.39 -2.89 -7.78
CA ASP A 32 8.53 -3.81 -8.49
C ASP A 32 7.24 -3.12 -8.92
N LEU A 33 6.65 -2.28 -8.07
CA LEU A 33 5.45 -1.49 -8.39
C LEU A 33 5.64 -0.58 -9.61
N LYS A 34 6.83 0.02 -9.78
CA LYS A 34 7.14 0.84 -10.97
C LYS A 34 7.12 0.09 -12.29
N LYS A 35 7.17 -1.24 -12.26
CA LYS A 35 7.22 -2.11 -13.46
C LYS A 35 5.88 -2.73 -13.79
N VAL A 36 4.85 -2.50 -12.96
CA VAL A 36 3.52 -3.07 -13.17
C VAL A 36 2.85 -2.34 -14.33
N ASN A 37 2.62 -3.05 -15.43
CA ASN A 37 1.93 -2.49 -16.59
C ASN A 37 0.51 -2.09 -16.21
N GLY A 38 0.07 -0.93 -16.70
CA GLY A 38 -1.25 -0.37 -16.42
C GLY A 38 -1.42 0.28 -15.03
N LEU A 39 -0.44 0.14 -14.13
CA LEU A 39 -0.39 0.90 -12.87
C LEU A 39 0.16 2.30 -13.14
N THR A 40 -0.70 3.30 -13.01
CA THR A 40 -0.37 4.70 -13.35
C THR A 40 0.07 5.52 -12.13
N PHE A 41 -0.40 5.15 -10.93
CA PHE A 41 0.02 5.76 -9.67
C PHE A 41 -0.06 4.74 -8.55
N TYR A 42 0.84 4.84 -7.58
CA TYR A 42 0.74 4.08 -6.35
C TYR A 42 1.30 4.85 -5.15
N ARG A 43 0.80 4.52 -3.95
CA ARG A 43 1.32 5.02 -2.69
C ARG A 43 1.30 3.94 -1.62
N LEU A 44 2.48 3.69 -1.05
CA LEU A 44 2.65 2.91 0.17
C LEU A 44 2.45 3.83 1.36
N MET A 45 1.60 3.43 2.30
CA MET A 45 1.20 4.24 3.46
C MET A 45 1.24 3.39 4.73
N GLY A 46 1.77 3.96 5.82
CA GLY A 46 1.54 3.41 7.15
C GLY A 46 0.17 3.83 7.68
N SER A 47 -0.37 3.10 8.66
CA SER A 47 -1.55 3.54 9.41
C SER A 47 -1.17 4.16 10.75
N GLY A 48 -2.02 5.05 11.25
CA GLY A 48 -1.95 5.52 12.64
C GLY A 48 -2.40 4.44 13.63
N LYS A 49 -1.94 4.54 14.88
CA LYS A 49 -2.22 3.57 15.95
C LYS A 49 -3.54 3.87 16.67
N GLY A 50 -4.32 2.83 16.99
CA GLY A 50 -5.51 2.96 17.83
C GLY A 50 -6.73 3.51 17.10
N ARG A 51 -7.56 4.32 17.79
CA ARG A 51 -8.80 4.89 17.23
C ARG A 51 -8.63 6.38 16.95
N GLY A 52 -9.16 6.85 15.83
CA GLY A 52 -9.11 8.26 15.44
C GLY A 52 -7.75 8.67 14.86
N PHE A 53 -7.48 9.99 14.85
CA PHE A 53 -6.21 10.53 14.37
C PHE A 53 -5.14 10.36 15.44
N ASN A 54 -4.19 9.46 15.19
CA ASN A 54 -3.04 9.24 16.05
C ASN A 54 -1.76 9.38 15.22
N PRO A 55 -0.85 10.30 15.58
CA PRO A 55 0.41 10.49 14.86
C PRO A 55 1.40 9.34 15.07
N MET A 56 1.18 8.48 16.06
CA MET A 56 2.01 7.31 16.31
C MET A 56 1.74 6.22 15.25
N PRO A 57 2.78 5.66 14.62
CA PRO A 57 2.60 4.60 13.64
C PRO A 57 2.08 3.30 14.26
N ASP A 58 1.20 2.63 13.53
CA ASP A 58 0.90 1.22 13.71
C ASP A 58 1.79 0.39 12.78
N TRP A 59 2.74 -0.33 13.37
CA TRP A 59 3.68 -1.19 12.66
C TRP A 59 3.05 -2.52 12.18
N SER A 60 1.81 -2.78 12.54
CA SER A 60 1.08 -4.00 12.16
C SER A 60 0.18 -3.82 10.96
N VAL A 61 -0.06 -2.60 10.49
CA VAL A 61 -0.97 -2.33 9.38
C VAL A 61 -0.34 -1.35 8.40
N TYR A 62 -0.36 -1.75 7.13
CA TYR A 62 0.10 -0.93 6.01
C TYR A 62 -0.96 -0.92 4.92
N CYS A 63 -0.92 0.12 4.09
CA CYS A 63 -1.86 0.32 3.01
C CYS A 63 -1.13 0.57 1.70
N LEU A 64 -1.64 -0.02 0.62
CA LEU A 64 -1.22 0.25 -0.74
C LEU A 64 -2.42 0.83 -1.50
N LEU A 65 -2.30 2.08 -1.91
CA LEU A 65 -3.20 2.75 -2.85
C LEU A 65 -2.63 2.62 -4.24
N GLN A 66 -3.46 2.23 -5.21
CA GLN A 66 -3.08 2.06 -6.61
C GLN A 66 -4.14 2.69 -7.52
N VAL A 67 -3.70 3.24 -8.64
CA VAL A 67 -4.56 3.78 -9.71
C VAL A 67 -4.16 3.15 -11.03
N TRP A 68 -5.14 2.61 -11.73
CA TRP A 68 -4.97 1.78 -12.90
C TRP A 68 -5.61 2.42 -14.13
N GLU A 69 -5.04 2.15 -15.29
CA GLU A 69 -5.52 2.66 -16.58
C GLU A 69 -6.87 2.05 -17.01
N SER A 70 -7.20 0.85 -16.50
CA SER A 70 -8.44 0.14 -16.81
C SER A 70 -8.77 -0.89 -15.73
N GLU A 71 -9.98 -1.42 -15.79
CA GLU A 71 -10.45 -2.51 -14.93
C GLU A 71 -9.76 -3.84 -15.20
N ALA A 72 -9.35 -4.10 -16.45
CA ALA A 72 -8.60 -5.30 -16.79
C ALA A 72 -7.17 -5.28 -16.23
N ALA A 73 -6.62 -4.09 -15.95
CA ALA A 73 -5.28 -3.92 -15.40
C ALA A 73 -5.24 -3.90 -13.86
N ALA A 74 -6.38 -3.65 -13.20
CA ALA A 74 -6.51 -3.46 -11.76
C ALA A 74 -6.56 -4.78 -10.98
#